data_AF-A0A2V4D4X1-F1
#
_entry.id   AF-A0A2V4D4X1-F1
#
_cell.length_a   1.000
_cell.length_b   1.000
_cell.length_c   1.000
_cell.angle_alpha   90.00
_cell.angle_beta   90.00
_cell.angle_gamma   90.00
#
_symmetry.space_group_name_H-M   'P 1'
#
loop_
_entity.id
_entity.type
_entity.pdbx_description
1 polymer ?
#
loop_
_entity_poly.entity_id
_entity_poly.type
_entity_poly.pdbx_seq_one_letter_code
_entity_poly.pdbx_strand_id
1 'polypeptide(L)'
;MAQVAIRYWHLFNVGVSDLDMANYLGGLMSEVKGSGEDRESSLVGSFPIRAPVWWGRRGDSRSHPELPGVSGRFILLCHPKSFRRFEGMLAKLLRAPKDLRRPLDEMNSLLWELSNGHRTFEEIVEIMDETFTEQIAPAPERTEAALRLLGERGFLLFSKTEFEDVWLTGPGINPSGEIIQINGVDTSPIDGDKIE
;
A
#
# COMPACT_ATOMS: atom_id res chain seq x y z
N MET A 1 0.35 -10.60 -21.10
CA MET A 1 0.87 -9.77 -20.00
C MET A 1 0.11 -8.44 -19.87
N ALA A 2 0.13 -7.52 -20.83
CA ALA A 2 -0.66 -6.27 -20.79
C ALA A 2 -2.20 -6.46 -20.71
N GLN A 3 -2.72 -7.59 -21.18
CA GLN A 3 -4.16 -7.83 -21.30
C GLN A 3 -4.84 -8.20 -19.96
N VAL A 4 -4.07 -8.69 -18.96
CA VAL A 4 -4.58 -9.04 -17.62
C VAL A 4 -4.68 -7.81 -16.74
N ALA A 5 -3.66 -6.93 -16.78
CA ALA A 5 -3.67 -5.63 -16.11
C ALA A 5 -4.89 -4.78 -16.55
N ILE A 6 -5.21 -4.78 -17.85
CA ILE A 6 -6.40 -4.10 -18.38
C ILE A 6 -7.70 -4.75 -17.89
N ARG A 7 -7.75 -6.10 -17.79
CA ARG A 7 -8.96 -6.84 -17.42
C ARG A 7 -9.44 -6.56 -15.99
N TYR A 8 -8.50 -6.34 -15.06
CA TYR A 8 -8.82 -5.96 -13.68
C TYR A 8 -8.91 -4.45 -13.48
N TRP A 9 -8.33 -3.64 -14.38
CA TRP A 9 -8.46 -2.18 -14.38
C TRP A 9 -9.91 -1.69 -14.44
N HIS A 10 -10.80 -2.46 -15.08
CA HIS A 10 -12.24 -2.15 -15.10
C HIS A 10 -12.90 -2.27 -13.71
N LEU A 11 -12.43 -3.13 -12.82
CA LEU A 11 -12.92 -3.18 -11.43
C LEU A 11 -12.51 -1.92 -10.64
N PHE A 12 -11.42 -1.26 -11.05
CA PHE A 12 -10.94 0.00 -10.48
C PHE A 12 -11.43 1.26 -11.23
N ASN A 13 -12.08 1.12 -12.40
CA ASN A 13 -12.43 2.25 -13.28
C ASN A 13 -13.87 2.25 -13.85
N VAL A 14 -14.66 1.20 -13.63
CA VAL A 14 -16.12 1.26 -13.83
C VAL A 14 -16.66 2.06 -12.65
N GLY A 15 -17.44 3.11 -12.94
CA GLY A 15 -17.94 4.17 -12.05
C GLY A 15 -18.79 3.75 -10.84
N VAL A 16 -18.26 2.81 -10.06
CA VAL A 16 -18.53 2.57 -8.66
C VAL A 16 -17.74 3.67 -7.97
N SER A 17 -18.40 4.57 -7.26
CA SER A 17 -17.72 5.72 -6.68
C SER A 17 -16.49 5.26 -5.88
N ASP A 18 -15.43 6.07 -5.79
CA ASP A 18 -14.30 5.76 -4.89
C ASP A 18 -14.80 5.43 -3.47
N LEU A 19 -15.98 5.96 -3.11
CA LEU A 19 -16.76 5.60 -1.92
C LEU A 19 -17.36 4.19 -2.00
N ASP A 20 -17.97 3.78 -3.11
CA ASP A 20 -18.62 2.48 -3.27
C ASP A 20 -17.64 1.31 -3.40
N MET A 21 -16.42 1.49 -3.92
CA MET A 21 -15.44 0.40 -3.95
C MET A 21 -14.66 0.29 -2.65
N ALA A 22 -14.34 1.42 -2.01
CA ALA A 22 -13.91 1.42 -0.61
C ALA A 22 -15.03 0.93 0.34
N ASN A 23 -16.32 1.11 0.02
CA ASN A 23 -17.45 0.56 0.77
C ASN A 23 -17.77 -0.90 0.38
N TYR A 24 -17.45 -1.36 -0.83
CA TYR A 24 -17.64 -2.75 -1.26
C TYR A 24 -16.51 -3.62 -0.70
N LEU A 25 -15.25 -3.18 -0.83
CA LEU A 25 -14.11 -3.76 -0.13
C LEU A 25 -14.23 -3.53 1.37
N GLY A 26 -14.62 -2.34 1.82
CA GLY A 26 -14.88 -2.04 3.23
C GLY A 26 -16.08 -2.80 3.81
N GLY A 27 -17.06 -3.18 2.99
CA GLY A 27 -18.19 -4.03 3.33
C GLY A 27 -17.77 -5.50 3.44
N LEU A 28 -16.96 -5.98 2.49
CA LEU A 28 -16.29 -7.29 2.55
C LEU A 28 -15.32 -7.39 3.74
N MET A 29 -14.69 -6.27 4.11
CA MET A 29 -13.80 -6.15 5.27
C MET A 29 -14.58 -5.92 6.58
N SER A 30 -15.79 -5.34 6.54
CA SER A 30 -16.64 -5.10 7.72
C SER A 30 -17.41 -6.34 8.18
N GLU A 31 -17.50 -7.40 7.38
CA GLU A 31 -17.98 -8.71 7.86
C GLU A 31 -17.03 -9.33 8.89
N VAL A 32 -15.82 -8.77 9.03
CA VAL A 32 -14.96 -9.00 10.17
C VAL A 32 -15.36 -8.10 11.35
N LYS A 33 -16.50 -8.40 11.98
CA LYS A 33 -16.84 -7.85 13.31
C LYS A 33 -16.73 -8.96 14.35
N GLY A 34 -15.55 -9.09 14.95
CA GLY A 34 -15.37 -9.87 16.17
C GLY A 34 -15.89 -9.10 17.38
N SER A 35 -16.88 -9.63 18.10
CA SER A 35 -17.27 -9.23 19.45
C SER A 35 -16.11 -9.42 20.44
N GLY A 36 -16.13 -8.70 21.57
CA GLY A 36 -15.03 -8.66 22.52
C GLY A 36 -14.91 -9.94 23.32
N GLU A 37 -13.70 -10.50 23.32
CA GLU A 37 -12.95 -11.24 24.36
C GLU A 37 -11.90 -12.11 23.62
N ASP A 38 -10.63 -12.01 24.01
CA ASP A 38 -9.44 -12.63 23.38
C ASP A 38 -9.43 -12.59 21.83
N ARG A 39 -9.33 -11.38 21.27
CA ARG A 39 -9.37 -11.20 19.82
C ARG A 39 -8.02 -11.53 19.19
N GLU A 40 -7.90 -12.76 18.72
CA GLU A 40 -6.98 -13.08 17.64
C GLU A 40 -7.16 -12.05 16.50
N SER A 41 -6.06 -11.43 16.07
CA SER A 41 -6.08 -10.41 15.03
C SER A 41 -6.81 -10.95 13.81
N SER A 42 -7.73 -10.18 13.23
CA SER A 42 -8.43 -10.68 12.04
C SER A 42 -7.52 -10.82 10.81
N LEU A 43 -6.34 -10.20 10.87
CA LEU A 43 -5.32 -10.29 9.84
C LEU A 43 -4.49 -11.56 9.97
N VAL A 44 -4.68 -12.37 11.01
CA VAL A 44 -4.03 -13.67 11.15
C VAL A 44 -4.29 -14.54 9.92
N GLY A 45 -3.22 -15.14 9.40
CA GLY A 45 -3.18 -15.92 8.17
C GLY A 45 -3.47 -15.12 6.89
N SER A 46 -3.42 -13.79 6.94
CA SER A 46 -3.54 -12.95 5.74
C SER A 46 -2.18 -12.55 5.18
N PHE A 47 -2.16 -12.29 3.89
CA PHE A 47 -1.06 -11.73 3.13
C PHE A 47 -1.40 -10.29 2.76
N PRO A 48 -0.76 -9.29 3.38
CA PRO A 48 -0.89 -7.90 2.97
C PRO A 48 -0.21 -7.66 1.60
N ILE A 49 -0.95 -7.05 0.68
CA ILE A 49 -0.53 -6.83 -0.71
C ILE A 49 -0.65 -5.33 -1.03
N ARG A 50 0.40 -4.74 -1.60
CA ARG A 50 0.35 -3.38 -2.14
C ARG A 50 -0.72 -3.25 -3.23
N ALA A 51 -1.62 -2.29 -3.03
CA ALA A 51 -2.51 -1.84 -4.08
C ALA A 51 -1.70 -1.24 -5.25
N PRO A 52 -2.24 -1.26 -6.47
CA PRO A 52 -1.56 -0.73 -7.64
C PRO A 52 -1.54 0.81 -7.53
N VAL A 53 -0.48 1.36 -6.95
CA VAL A 53 -0.26 2.80 -6.74
C VAL A 53 1.21 3.12 -6.99
N TRP A 54 1.48 4.30 -7.55
CA TRP A 54 2.86 4.73 -7.74
C TRP A 54 3.52 5.00 -6.39
N TRP A 55 4.75 4.51 -6.23
CA TRP A 55 5.57 4.80 -5.06
C TRP A 55 7.06 4.83 -5.39
N GLY A 56 7.86 5.39 -4.50
CA GLY A 56 9.32 5.33 -4.58
C GLY A 56 9.99 5.64 -3.24
N ARG A 57 11.30 5.44 -3.19
CA ARG A 57 12.14 5.54 -1.98
C ARG A 57 12.77 6.92 -1.88
N ARG A 58 12.94 7.47 -0.68
CA ARG A 58 13.56 8.79 -0.46
C ARG A 58 14.48 8.78 0.75
N GLY A 59 15.50 9.65 0.72
CA GLY A 59 16.47 9.79 1.80
C GLY A 59 17.38 8.57 1.96
N ASP A 60 18.07 8.48 3.09
CA ASP A 60 18.97 7.39 3.44
C ASP A 60 18.21 6.25 4.15
N SER A 61 18.83 5.06 4.20
CA SER A 61 18.28 3.92 4.95
C SER A 61 18.31 4.18 6.45
N ARG A 62 17.33 3.61 7.16
CA ARG A 62 17.11 3.70 8.60
C ARG A 62 17.12 2.30 9.21
N SER A 63 16.49 2.10 10.36
CA SER A 63 16.38 0.77 10.95
C SER A 63 15.58 -0.15 10.03
N HIS A 64 16.21 -1.21 9.55
CA HIS A 64 15.60 -2.19 8.68
C HIS A 64 16.26 -3.57 8.81
N PRO A 65 15.54 -4.64 8.47
CA PRO A 65 16.12 -5.96 8.27
C PRO A 65 16.77 -6.07 6.88
N GLU A 66 17.77 -6.94 6.75
CA GLU A 66 18.41 -7.27 5.47
C GLU A 66 17.57 -8.33 4.73
N LEU A 67 16.51 -7.92 4.05
CA LEU A 67 15.57 -8.79 3.34
C LEU A 67 15.34 -8.33 1.89
N PRO A 68 15.07 -9.25 0.95
CA PRO A 68 14.64 -8.88 -0.40
C PRO A 68 13.39 -8.00 -0.38
N GLY A 69 13.43 -6.92 -1.17
CA GLY A 69 12.39 -5.92 -1.32
C GLY A 69 12.41 -4.81 -0.26
N VAL A 70 13.30 -4.89 0.73
CA VAL A 70 13.41 -3.94 1.85
C VAL A 70 14.64 -3.06 1.68
N SER A 71 14.44 -1.75 1.66
CA SER A 71 15.52 -0.76 1.55
C SER A 71 15.75 0.03 2.82
N GLY A 72 14.77 0.04 3.74
CA GLY A 72 14.84 0.82 4.98
C GLY A 72 14.73 2.32 4.77
N ARG A 73 14.49 2.75 3.53
CA ARG A 73 14.34 4.16 3.16
C ARG A 73 12.90 4.58 3.35
N PHE A 74 12.68 5.89 3.49
CA PHE A 74 11.31 6.40 3.55
C PHE A 74 10.59 6.17 2.22
N ILE A 75 9.31 5.83 2.29
CA ILE A 75 8.47 5.66 1.12
C ILE A 75 7.66 6.93 0.84
N LEU A 76 7.52 7.26 -0.44
CA LEU A 76 6.58 8.25 -0.93
C LEU A 76 5.54 7.57 -1.81
N LEU A 77 4.27 7.60 -1.40
CA LEU A 77 3.14 7.21 -2.24
C LEU A 77 2.67 8.41 -3.05
N CYS A 78 2.39 8.19 -4.34
CA CYS A 78 1.75 9.19 -5.20
C CYS A 78 0.54 8.60 -5.90
N HIS A 79 -0.58 9.31 -5.81
CA HIS A 79 -1.78 8.96 -6.54
C HIS A 79 -2.45 10.24 -7.07
N PRO A 80 -3.17 10.16 -8.21
CA PRO A 80 -3.88 11.31 -8.73
C PRO A 80 -4.93 11.79 -7.73
N LYS A 81 -5.14 13.10 -7.66
CA LYS A 81 -6.29 13.66 -6.96
C LYS A 81 -7.53 13.30 -7.77
N SER A 82 -8.45 12.53 -7.19
CA SER A 82 -9.76 12.21 -7.80
C SER A 82 -10.54 13.51 -8.06
N PHE A 83 -10.32 14.14 -9.21
CA PHE A 83 -11.14 15.26 -9.67
C PHE A 83 -12.46 14.68 -10.19
N ARG A 84 -13.39 14.39 -9.27
CA ARG A 84 -14.77 14.02 -9.60
C ARG A 84 -15.44 15.19 -10.35
N ARG A 85 -15.41 15.18 -11.68
CA ARG A 85 -16.34 15.81 -12.68
C ARG A 85 -17.05 17.16 -12.38
N PHE A 86 -16.68 17.94 -11.36
CA PHE A 86 -17.31 19.20 -10.97
C PHE A 86 -16.34 20.37 -10.74
N GLU A 87 -15.11 20.29 -11.23
CA GLU A 87 -14.15 21.40 -11.08
C GLU A 87 -13.39 21.76 -12.36
N GLY A 88 -13.98 21.57 -13.54
CA GLY A 88 -13.38 22.10 -14.78
C GLY A 88 -13.13 23.62 -14.72
N MET A 89 -13.95 24.33 -13.93
CA MET A 89 -13.84 25.78 -13.72
C MET A 89 -12.98 26.15 -12.48
N LEU A 90 -12.97 25.33 -11.42
CA LEU A 90 -12.22 25.59 -10.18
C LEU A 90 -10.72 25.21 -10.29
N ALA A 91 -10.40 24.16 -11.05
CA ALA A 91 -9.03 23.69 -11.25
C ALA A 91 -8.15 24.73 -11.99
N LYS A 92 -8.74 25.54 -12.89
CA LYS A 92 -8.05 26.66 -13.55
C LYS A 92 -7.81 27.85 -12.61
N LEU A 93 -8.64 28.01 -11.58
CA LEU A 93 -8.54 29.10 -10.62
C LEU A 93 -7.54 28.79 -9.48
N LEU A 94 -7.34 27.51 -9.13
CA LEU A 94 -6.61 27.13 -7.93
C LEU A 94 -5.19 26.56 -8.11
N ARG A 95 -4.65 26.41 -9.34
CA ARG A 95 -3.27 25.88 -9.58
C ARG A 95 -2.93 24.66 -8.68
N ALA A 96 -3.93 23.85 -8.36
CA ALA A 96 -3.79 22.80 -7.36
C ALA A 96 -2.91 21.67 -7.93
N PRO A 97 -1.95 21.13 -7.16
CA PRO A 97 -1.09 20.04 -7.63
C PRO A 97 -1.94 18.85 -8.11
N LYS A 98 -1.61 18.32 -9.29
CA LYS A 98 -2.36 17.22 -9.93
C LYS A 98 -2.24 15.89 -9.17
N ASP A 99 -1.15 15.73 -8.42
CA ASP A 99 -0.81 14.50 -7.70
C ASP A 99 -0.80 14.74 -6.19
N LEU A 100 -1.40 13.81 -5.44
CA LEU A 100 -1.30 13.77 -3.99
C LEU A 100 -0.09 12.95 -3.59
N ARG A 101 0.85 13.60 -2.92
CA ARG A 101 2.09 13.02 -2.40
C ARG A 101 1.92 12.72 -0.91
N ARG A 102 2.12 11.48 -0.51
CA ARG A 102 1.98 11.02 0.88
C ARG A 102 3.28 10.38 1.34
N PRO A 103 4.16 11.14 2.03
CA PRO A 103 5.32 10.54 2.64
C PRO A 103 4.88 9.66 3.80
N LEU A 104 5.40 8.44 3.86
CA LEU A 104 5.26 7.57 5.02
C LEU A 104 6.34 7.90 6.05
N ASP A 105 6.06 7.59 7.31
CA ASP A 105 7.05 7.58 8.39
C ASP A 105 7.91 6.29 8.31
N GLU A 106 8.83 6.12 9.24
CA GLU A 106 9.82 5.03 9.22
C GLU A 106 9.14 3.65 9.30
N MET A 107 8.25 3.45 10.26
CA MET A 107 7.54 2.18 10.46
C MET A 107 6.59 1.86 9.29
N ASN A 108 5.81 2.84 8.83
CA ASN A 108 4.89 2.64 7.72
C ASN A 108 5.63 2.45 6.39
N SER A 109 6.85 3.00 6.25
CA SER A 109 7.72 2.72 5.11
C SER A 109 8.17 1.26 5.09
N LEU A 110 8.59 0.72 6.23
CA LEU A 110 8.95 -0.69 6.32
C LEU A 110 7.74 -1.60 6.08
N LEU A 111 6.59 -1.32 6.71
CA LEU A 111 5.35 -2.08 6.47
C LEU A 111 4.96 -2.09 5.00
N TRP A 112 5.11 -0.97 4.30
CA TRP A 112 4.87 -0.90 2.86
C TRP A 112 5.79 -1.83 2.06
N GLU A 113 7.09 -1.84 2.36
CA GLU A 113 8.06 -2.71 1.70
C GLU A 113 7.83 -4.21 2.01
N LEU A 114 7.41 -4.52 3.24
CA LEU A 114 7.09 -5.90 3.66
C LEU A 114 5.79 -6.43 3.06
N SER A 115 4.80 -5.57 2.77
CA SER A 115 3.47 -5.91 2.24
C SER A 115 3.48 -6.28 0.75
N ASN A 116 4.39 -7.17 0.35
CA ASN A 116 4.56 -7.58 -1.05
C ASN A 116 3.59 -8.70 -1.49
N GLY A 117 2.72 -9.18 -0.60
CA GLY A 117 1.79 -10.27 -0.87
C GLY A 117 2.34 -11.68 -0.64
N HIS A 118 3.62 -11.81 -0.29
CA HIS A 118 4.28 -13.10 -0.03
C HIS A 118 4.58 -13.33 1.44
N ARG A 119 4.55 -12.27 2.25
CA ARG A 119 4.70 -12.38 3.71
C ARG A 119 3.34 -12.41 4.39
N THR A 120 3.19 -13.28 5.38
CA THR A 120 2.00 -13.30 6.21
C THR A 120 2.00 -12.13 7.20
N PHE A 121 0.85 -11.83 7.76
CA PHE A 121 0.72 -10.86 8.84
C PHE A 121 1.64 -11.17 10.03
N GLU A 122 1.75 -12.44 10.42
CA GLU A 122 2.58 -12.89 11.55
C GLU A 122 4.06 -12.65 11.28
N GLU A 123 4.54 -13.01 10.09
CA GLU A 123 5.92 -12.75 9.68
C GLU A 123 6.22 -11.24 9.71
N ILE A 124 5.28 -10.43 9.26
CA ILE A 124 5.42 -8.97 9.31
C ILE A 124 5.47 -8.47 10.76
N VAL A 125 4.61 -8.99 11.65
CA VAL A 125 4.63 -8.63 13.08
C VAL A 125 5.97 -8.96 13.72
N GLU A 126 6.50 -10.17 13.48
CA GLU A 126 7.81 -10.61 13.99
C GLU A 126 8.94 -9.69 13.51
N ILE A 127 9.00 -9.43 12.20
CA ILE A 127 10.02 -8.54 11.61
C ILE A 127 9.92 -7.12 12.19
N MET A 128 8.70 -6.61 12.39
CA MET A 128 8.48 -5.27 12.93
C MET A 128 8.88 -5.19 14.41
N ASP A 129 8.59 -6.22 15.21
CA ASP A 129 8.99 -6.29 16.61
C ASP A 129 10.52 -6.36 16.75
N GLU A 130 11.19 -7.19 15.95
CA GLU A 130 12.65 -7.28 15.93
C GLU A 130 13.32 -5.97 15.50
N THR A 131 12.75 -5.27 14.52
CA THR A 131 13.34 -4.04 13.97
C THR A 131 13.16 -2.83 14.90
N PHE A 132 11.99 -2.72 15.55
CA PHE A 132 11.62 -1.51 16.29
C PHE A 132 11.48 -1.69 17.81
N THR A 133 11.40 -2.94 18.29
CA THR A 133 11.38 -3.34 19.70
C THR A 133 10.44 -2.48 20.56
N GLU A 134 10.98 -1.72 21.53
CA GLU A 134 10.20 -0.89 22.44
C GLU A 134 9.36 0.18 21.72
N GLN A 135 9.76 0.62 20.53
CA GLN A 135 9.04 1.67 19.79
C GLN A 135 7.69 1.17 19.27
N ILE A 136 7.57 -0.11 18.95
CA ILE A 136 6.36 -0.72 18.39
C ILE A 136 5.56 -1.54 19.42
N ALA A 137 6.08 -1.76 20.63
CA ALA A 137 5.36 -2.54 21.64
C ALA A 137 3.96 -1.95 21.95
N PRO A 138 2.90 -2.78 22.01
CA PRO A 138 2.87 -4.19 21.63
C PRO A 138 2.76 -4.36 20.10
N ALA A 139 3.68 -5.16 19.53
CA ALA A 139 3.89 -5.23 18.09
C ALA A 139 2.68 -5.76 17.28
N PRO A 140 1.94 -6.80 17.71
CA PRO A 140 0.79 -7.30 16.97
C PRO A 140 -0.28 -6.21 16.75
N GLU A 141 -0.68 -5.52 17.81
CA GLU A 141 -1.75 -4.53 17.79
C GLU A 141 -1.35 -3.29 16.99
N ARG A 142 -0.09 -2.83 17.14
CA ARG A 142 0.41 -1.65 16.42
C ARG A 142 0.62 -1.93 14.94
N THR A 143 1.12 -3.11 14.60
CA THR A 143 1.27 -3.55 13.20
C THR A 143 -0.10 -3.71 12.54
N GLU A 144 -1.05 -4.37 13.20
CA GLU A 144 -2.41 -4.50 12.69
C GLU A 144 -3.07 -3.13 12.45
N ALA A 145 -2.98 -2.22 13.44
CA ALA A 145 -3.57 -0.90 13.31
C ALA A 145 -3.00 -0.12 12.12
N ALA A 146 -1.68 -0.19 11.90
CA ALA A 146 -1.02 0.47 10.78
C ALA A 146 -1.41 -0.15 9.42
N LEU A 147 -1.40 -1.48 9.32
CA LEU A 147 -1.83 -2.19 8.11
C LEU A 147 -3.30 -1.87 7.77
N ARG A 148 -4.19 -1.91 8.75
CA ARG A 148 -5.61 -1.53 8.57
C ARG A 148 -5.74 -0.10 8.09
N LEU A 149 -5.02 0.84 8.68
CA LEU A 149 -5.07 2.23 8.26
C LEU A 149 -4.62 2.42 6.81
N LEU A 150 -3.61 1.68 6.36
CA LEU A 150 -3.21 1.66 4.95
C LEU A 150 -4.27 1.00 4.05
N GLY A 151 -4.89 -0.09 4.51
CA GLY A 151 -5.98 -0.77 3.80
C GLY A 151 -7.25 0.09 3.67
N GLU A 152 -7.69 0.73 4.74
CA GLU A 152 -8.83 1.68 4.77
C GLU A 152 -8.61 2.87 3.82
N ARG A 153 -7.34 3.24 3.58
CA ARG A 153 -6.95 4.29 2.63
C ARG A 153 -6.82 3.77 1.19
N GLY A 154 -7.04 2.48 0.95
CA GLY A 154 -6.95 1.84 -0.36
C GLY A 154 -5.52 1.58 -0.84
N PHE A 155 -4.53 1.59 0.06
CA PHE A 155 -3.13 1.35 -0.29
C PHE A 155 -2.69 -0.11 -0.12
N LEU A 156 -3.39 -0.87 0.72
CA LEU A 156 -3.16 -2.30 0.90
C LEU A 156 -4.45 -3.10 0.66
N LEU A 157 -4.26 -4.32 0.18
CA LEU A 157 -5.26 -5.38 0.10
C LEU A 157 -4.82 -6.53 1.01
N PHE A 158 -5.76 -7.35 1.47
CA PHE A 158 -5.46 -8.51 2.31
C PHE A 158 -6.05 -9.76 1.68
N SER A 159 -5.21 -10.77 1.44
CA SER A 159 -5.62 -12.06 0.90
C SER A 159 -5.47 -13.16 1.95
N LYS A 160 -6.29 -14.21 1.92
CA LYS A 160 -6.11 -15.41 2.77
C LYS A 160 -5.24 -16.48 2.10
N THR A 161 -4.79 -16.21 0.88
CA THR A 161 -3.82 -17.03 0.14
C THR A 161 -2.68 -16.13 -0.33
N GLU A 162 -1.51 -16.72 -0.53
CA GLU A 162 -0.35 -15.99 -1.06
C GLU A 162 -0.68 -15.32 -2.41
N PHE A 163 -0.08 -14.17 -2.66
CA PHE A 163 -0.32 -13.39 -3.86
C PHE A 163 0.34 -14.03 -5.09
N GLU A 164 -0.45 -14.23 -6.15
CA GLU A 164 0.02 -14.86 -7.40
C GLU A 164 0.65 -13.86 -8.39
N ASP A 165 1.16 -12.72 -7.91
CA ASP A 165 1.81 -11.68 -8.73
C ASP A 165 0.94 -11.21 -9.94
N VAL A 166 -0.38 -11.20 -9.78
CA VAL A 166 -1.33 -10.83 -10.86
C VAL A 166 -1.21 -9.36 -11.30
N TRP A 167 -0.53 -8.52 -10.52
CA TRP A 167 -0.06 -7.19 -10.90
C TRP A 167 1.32 -6.91 -10.31
N LEU A 168 2.04 -5.98 -10.94
CA LEU A 168 3.35 -5.55 -10.48
C LEU A 168 3.23 -4.61 -9.27
N THR A 169 4.08 -4.83 -8.27
CA THR A 169 4.06 -4.07 -7.00
C THR A 169 5.32 -3.23 -6.77
N GLY A 170 6.29 -3.29 -7.68
CA GLY A 170 7.55 -2.57 -7.60
C GLY A 170 7.42 -1.04 -7.67
N PRO A 171 8.50 -0.31 -7.35
CA PRO A 171 8.52 1.15 -7.34
C PRO A 171 8.38 1.73 -8.75
N GLY A 172 7.88 2.95 -8.85
CA GLY A 172 7.77 3.68 -10.11
C GLY A 172 6.63 3.23 -11.02
N ILE A 173 5.91 2.16 -10.66
CA ILE A 173 4.83 1.59 -11.47
C ILE A 173 3.54 2.37 -11.25
N ASN A 174 3.02 2.96 -12.32
CA ASN A 174 1.74 3.63 -12.31
C ASN A 174 0.70 2.79 -13.07
N PRO A 175 -0.47 2.49 -12.49
CA PRO A 175 -1.54 1.76 -13.18
C PRO A 175 -2.08 2.48 -14.42
N SER A 176 -1.92 3.81 -14.53
CA SER A 176 -2.29 4.56 -15.74
C SER A 176 -1.31 4.35 -16.89
N GLY A 177 -0.14 3.75 -16.63
CA GLY A 177 0.97 3.68 -17.58
C GLY A 177 1.79 4.98 -17.69
N GLU A 178 1.45 6.02 -16.95
CA GLU A 178 2.19 7.28 -16.95
C GLU A 178 3.46 7.18 -16.10
N ILE A 179 4.60 7.51 -16.70
CA ILE A 179 5.87 7.61 -15.98
C ILE A 179 5.87 8.91 -15.16
N ILE A 180 5.87 8.78 -13.84
CA ILE A 180 6.00 9.92 -12.92
C ILE A 180 7.45 9.97 -12.42
N GLN A 181 8.11 11.10 -12.66
CA GLN A 181 9.45 11.39 -12.15
C GLN A 181 9.35 12.46 -11.07
N ILE A 182 9.86 12.17 -9.87
CA ILE A 182 9.83 13.08 -8.74
C ILE A 182 11.26 13.30 -8.25
N ASN A 183 11.73 14.55 -8.29
CA ASN A 183 13.06 14.90 -7.81
C ASN A 183 13.26 14.44 -6.36
N GLY A 184 14.36 13.73 -6.11
CA GLY A 184 14.71 13.20 -4.78
C GLY A 184 13.96 11.92 -4.40
N VAL A 185 13.26 11.29 -5.33
CA VAL A 185 12.61 9.98 -5.15
C VAL A 185 13.23 8.99 -6.12
N ASP A 186 13.72 7.89 -5.57
CA ASP A 186 14.35 6.79 -6.28
C ASP A 186 13.32 5.69 -6.56
N THR A 187 13.17 5.35 -7.84
CA THR A 187 12.29 4.26 -8.30
C THR A 187 13.07 3.11 -8.89
N SER A 188 14.39 3.06 -8.67
CA SER A 188 15.21 1.96 -9.14
C SER A 188 14.81 0.68 -8.38
N PRO A 189 14.64 -0.45 -9.08
CA PRO A 189 14.35 -1.72 -8.45
C PRO A 189 15.54 -2.17 -7.60
N ILE A 190 15.25 -2.81 -6.48
CA ILE A 190 16.22 -3.60 -5.71
C ILE A 190 15.85 -5.08 -5.80
N ASP A 191 16.74 -5.95 -5.32
CA ASP A 191 16.43 -7.38 -5.25
C ASP A 191 15.12 -7.61 -4.47
N GLY A 192 14.24 -8.47 -5.02
CA GLY A 192 12.89 -8.71 -4.50
C GLY A 192 11.78 -7.76 -5.00
N ASP A 193 12.09 -6.66 -5.67
CA ASP A 193 11.05 -5.81 -6.29
C ASP A 193 10.43 -6.48 -7.53
N LYS A 194 9.10 -6.55 -7.58
CA LYS A 194 8.33 -7.11 -8.71
C LYS A 194 8.05 -6.03 -9.75
N ILE A 195 8.96 -5.90 -10.72
CA ILE A 195 8.88 -4.90 -11.81
C ILE A 195 8.70 -5.49 -13.22
N GLU A 196 8.80 -6.81 -13.38
CA GLU A 196 8.66 -7.54 -14.65
C GLU A 196 7.87 -8.85 -14.46
#